data_AF-A0A6I2R2J7-F1
#
_entry.id   AF-A0A6I2R2J7-F1
#
_cell.length_a   1.000
_cell.length_b   1.000
_cell.length_c   1.000
_cell.angle_alpha   90.00
_cell.angle_beta   90.00
_cell.angle_gamma   90.00
#
_symmetry.space_group_name_H-M   'P 1'
#
loop_
_entity.id
_entity.type
_entity.pdbx_description
1 polymer ?
#
loop_
_entity_poly.entity_id
_entity_poly.type
_entity_poly.pdbx_seq_one_letter_code
_entity_poly.pdbx_strand_id
1 'polypeptide(L)'
;MERNKYELQREVLARKYETILKDFEDTNDDRRIAWNCYQQIIAACEAMRDSGMENNFICCAVNKSIREQESKIDEIITRFTGKVYKGVRWLDVREELKCDRFTCGYVDCVISMMVSKGAARRFLREQLYDMRNELTKEHYLSMYEYIDKATGQGGGDGTEDDYSS
;
A
#
# COMPACT_ATOMS: atom_id res chain seq x y z
N MET A 1 -3.24 38.31 17.02
CA MET A 1 -1.91 37.74 17.33
C MET A 1 -1.48 36.97 16.10
N GLU A 2 -0.38 37.36 15.47
CA GLU A 2 0.17 36.64 14.32
C GLU A 2 0.64 35.27 14.83
N ARG A 3 0.01 34.18 14.38
CA ARG A 3 0.41 32.83 14.84
C ARG A 3 1.81 32.53 14.34
N ASN A 4 2.65 31.98 15.21
CA ASN A 4 4.01 31.60 14.85
C ASN A 4 3.95 30.51 13.75
N LYS A 5 4.73 30.68 12.66
CA LYS A 5 4.74 29.74 11.53
C LYS A 5 5.09 28.30 11.95
N TYR A 6 5.95 28.12 12.95
CA TYR A 6 6.38 26.81 13.44
C TYR A 6 5.33 26.15 14.32
N GLU A 7 4.48 26.93 14.98
CA GLU A 7 3.31 26.40 15.69
C GLU A 7 2.31 25.79 14.70
N LEU A 8 1.99 26.52 13.63
CA LEU A 8 1.12 26.01 12.56
C LEU A 8 1.74 24.77 11.88
N GLN A 9 3.04 24.80 11.60
CA GLN A 9 3.72 23.66 10.97
C GLN A 9 3.66 22.42 11.87
N ARG A 10 3.86 22.58 13.18
CA ARG A 10 3.71 21.49 14.17
C ARG A 10 2.31 20.89 14.14
N GLU A 11 1.26 21.72 14.12
CA GLU A 11 -0.13 21.25 14.06
C GLU A 11 -0.43 20.45 12.79
N VAL A 12 0.05 20.93 11.63
CA VAL A 12 -0.14 20.26 10.35
C VAL A 12 0.54 18.89 10.35
N LEU A 13 1.76 18.81 10.87
CA LEU A 13 2.53 17.57 10.92
C LEU A 13 1.95 16.56 11.91
N ALA A 14 1.51 17.05 13.08
CA ALA A 14 0.81 16.21 14.03
C ALA A 14 -0.41 15.56 13.38
N ARG A 15 -1.29 16.35 12.75
CA ARG A 15 -2.48 15.82 12.06
C ARG A 15 -2.13 14.88 10.90
N LYS A 16 -1.09 15.20 10.12
CA LYS A 16 -0.65 14.36 8.99
C LYS A 16 -0.26 12.97 9.48
N TYR A 17 0.50 12.85 10.56
CA TYR A 17 1.12 11.57 10.94
C TYR A 17 0.49 10.86 12.14
N GLU A 18 -0.41 11.50 12.88
CA GLU A 18 -1.03 11.01 14.14
C GLU A 18 -1.53 9.56 14.04
N THR A 19 -2.20 9.21 12.94
CA THR A 19 -2.85 7.91 12.78
C THR A 19 -1.93 6.79 12.30
N ILE A 20 -0.74 7.12 11.78
CA ILE A 20 0.17 6.13 11.17
C ILE A 20 1.40 5.89 12.02
N LEU A 21 2.05 6.97 12.47
CA LEU A 21 3.37 6.85 13.08
C LEU A 21 3.35 6.30 14.50
N LYS A 22 2.20 6.32 15.19
CA LYS A 22 2.07 5.73 16.52
C LYS A 22 2.39 4.23 16.53
N ASP A 23 2.00 3.52 15.47
CA ASP A 23 2.27 2.09 15.32
C ASP A 23 3.75 1.79 15.01
N PHE A 24 4.56 2.82 14.73
CA PHE A 24 5.98 2.68 14.39
C PHE A 24 6.90 2.85 15.59
N GLU A 25 6.37 3.31 16.74
CA GLU A 25 7.16 3.61 17.93
C GLU A 25 7.96 2.39 18.41
N ASP A 26 7.34 1.23 18.59
CA ASP A 26 7.98 0.05 19.18
C ASP A 26 8.67 -0.88 18.16
N THR A 27 8.86 -0.40 16.93
CA THR A 27 9.48 -1.19 15.86
C THR A 27 11.01 -1.15 15.94
N ASN A 28 11.68 -2.17 15.36
CA ASN A 28 13.15 -2.27 15.32
C ASN A 28 13.71 -2.18 13.88
N ASP A 29 12.89 -1.76 12.92
CA ASP A 29 13.29 -1.54 11.53
C ASP A 29 13.17 -0.07 11.15
N ASP A 30 13.25 0.25 9.85
CA ASP A 30 13.20 1.61 9.34
C ASP A 30 11.93 2.39 9.76
N ARG A 31 10.84 1.72 10.19
CA ARG A 31 9.67 2.39 10.79
C ARG A 31 10.05 3.20 12.02
N ARG A 32 10.97 2.72 12.85
CA ARG A 32 11.52 3.46 14.00
C ARG A 32 12.26 4.72 13.57
N ILE A 33 12.92 4.68 12.42
CA ILE A 33 13.60 5.87 11.85
C ILE A 33 12.57 6.94 11.51
N ALA A 34 11.44 6.57 10.89
CA ALA A 34 10.36 7.52 10.61
C ALA A 34 9.77 8.14 11.89
N TRP A 35 9.56 7.33 12.93
CA TRP A 35 9.14 7.85 14.24
C TRP A 35 10.13 8.86 14.81
N ASN A 36 11.43 8.53 14.79
CA ASN A 36 12.47 9.42 15.32
C ASN A 36 12.58 10.72 14.52
N CYS A 37 12.52 10.67 13.19
CA CYS A 37 12.51 11.87 12.34
C CYS A 37 11.30 12.74 12.67
N TYR A 38 10.11 12.16 12.82
CA TYR A 38 8.92 12.91 13.21
C TYR A 38 9.09 13.62 14.55
N GLN A 39 9.60 12.94 15.58
CA GLN A 39 9.88 13.54 16.87
C GLN A 39 10.90 14.69 16.79
N GLN A 40 11.96 14.53 15.97
CA GLN A 40 12.94 15.60 15.74
C GLN A 40 12.32 16.82 15.08
N ILE A 41 11.44 16.64 14.10
CA ILE A 41 10.74 17.77 13.45
C ILE A 41 9.85 18.49 14.46
N ILE A 42 9.07 17.76 15.27
CA ILE A 42 8.20 18.36 16.28
C ILE A 42 9.01 19.17 17.30
N ALA A 43 10.10 18.60 17.81
CA ALA A 43 11.00 19.28 18.72
C ALA A 43 11.66 20.52 18.09
N ALA A 44 12.05 20.45 16.81
CA ALA A 44 12.60 21.60 16.09
C ALA A 44 11.58 22.73 15.93
N CYS A 45 10.33 22.41 15.61
CA CYS A 45 9.25 23.40 15.53
C CYS A 45 9.00 24.07 16.88
N GLU A 46 9.00 23.30 17.98
CA GLU A 46 8.85 23.83 19.33
C GLU A 46 10.01 24.76 19.71
N ALA A 47 11.25 24.32 19.48
CA ALA A 47 12.43 25.14 19.76
C ALA A 47 12.43 26.46 18.97
N MET A 48 12.06 26.43 17.69
CA MET A 48 11.98 27.64 16.84
C MET A 48 10.86 28.58 17.25
N ARG A 49 9.73 28.04 17.73
CA ARG A 49 8.63 28.82 18.31
C ARG A 49 9.06 29.48 19.60
N ASP A 50 9.57 28.71 20.54
CA ASP A 50 9.88 29.15 21.91
C ASP A 50 11.04 30.14 21.94
N SER A 51 11.98 30.04 21.00
CA SER A 51 13.07 31.00 20.85
C SER A 51 12.66 32.31 20.15
N GLY A 52 11.44 32.39 19.59
CA GLY A 52 11.02 33.53 18.76
C GLY A 52 11.95 33.77 17.57
N MET A 53 12.40 32.70 16.88
CA MET A 53 13.47 32.81 15.88
C MET A 53 13.04 33.65 14.66
N GLU A 54 13.65 34.83 14.50
CA GLU A 54 13.42 35.73 13.36
C GLU A 54 14.54 35.68 12.30
N ASN A 55 15.69 35.08 12.61
CA ASN A 55 16.79 35.02 11.66
C ASN A 55 16.42 34.15 10.44
N ASN A 56 16.34 34.80 9.28
CA ASN A 56 15.91 34.16 8.03
C ASN A 56 16.84 33.05 7.56
N PHE A 57 18.17 33.16 7.75
CA PHE A 57 19.11 32.10 7.37
C PHE A 57 18.87 30.82 8.16
N ILE A 58 18.71 30.95 9.49
CA ILE A 58 18.41 29.83 10.38
C ILE A 58 17.04 29.24 10.02
N CYS A 59 16.02 30.08 9.84
CA CYS A 59 14.69 29.64 9.43
C CYS A 59 14.71 28.85 8.11
N CYS A 60 15.45 29.32 7.11
CA CYS A 60 15.59 28.64 5.82
C CYS A 60 16.27 27.28 5.96
N ALA A 61 17.34 27.19 6.76
CA ALA A 61 18.04 25.93 7.02
C ALA A 61 17.13 24.91 7.71
N VAL A 62 16.41 25.32 8.75
CA VAL A 62 15.46 24.46 9.46
C VAL A 62 14.33 24.01 8.54
N ASN A 63 13.71 24.94 7.79
CA ASN A 63 12.64 24.60 6.86
C ASN A 63 13.08 23.65 5.75
N LYS A 64 14.35 23.72 5.32
CA LYS A 64 14.91 22.76 4.37
C LYS A 64 15.05 21.38 5.02
N SER A 65 15.65 21.31 6.21
CA SER A 65 15.81 20.05 6.95
C SER A 65 14.45 19.38 7.26
N ILE A 66 13.43 20.16 7.62
CA ILE A 66 12.10 19.62 7.89
C ILE A 66 11.53 18.96 6.62
N ARG A 67 11.61 19.63 5.46
CA ARG A 67 11.13 19.08 4.18
C ARG A 67 11.85 17.79 3.79
N GLU A 68 13.16 17.73 3.99
CA GLU A 68 13.96 16.53 3.70
C GLU A 68 13.57 15.37 4.62
N GLN A 69 13.36 15.64 5.90
CA GLN A 69 12.91 14.60 6.85
C GLN A 69 11.47 14.17 6.59
N GLU A 70 10.55 15.09 6.26
CA GLU A 70 9.19 14.76 5.85
C GLU A 70 9.18 13.82 4.64
N SER A 71 9.99 14.12 3.61
CA SER A 71 10.11 13.25 2.43
C SER A 71 10.55 11.83 2.80
N LYS A 72 11.49 11.70 3.74
CA LYS A 72 11.97 10.41 4.23
C LYS A 72 10.91 9.66 5.02
N ILE A 73 10.14 10.36 5.87
CA ILE A 73 9.01 9.79 6.60
C ILE A 73 7.96 9.27 5.62
N ASP A 74 7.58 10.08 4.63
CA ASP A 74 6.59 9.72 3.61
C ASP A 74 7.03 8.50 2.79
N GLU A 75 8.31 8.42 2.43
CA GLU A 75 8.87 7.26 1.73
C GLU A 75 8.77 5.98 2.57
N ILE A 76 9.11 6.05 3.86
CA ILE A 76 9.01 4.93 4.78
C ILE A 76 7.54 4.52 4.96
N ILE A 77 6.63 5.47 5.18
CA ILE A 77 5.19 5.19 5.31
C ILE A 77 4.67 4.51 4.03
N THR A 78 5.01 5.06 2.86
CA THR A 78 4.59 4.49 1.57
C THR A 78 5.08 3.06 1.42
N ARG A 79 6.36 2.80 1.74
CA ARG A 79 6.95 1.45 1.64
C ARG A 79 6.30 0.43 2.56
N PHE A 80 5.97 0.80 3.80
CA PHE A 80 5.44 -0.17 4.79
C PHE A 80 3.92 -0.28 4.81
N THR A 81 3.20 0.75 4.38
CA THR A 81 1.74 0.79 4.45
C THR A 81 1.05 0.78 3.09
N GLY A 82 1.80 1.05 2.01
CA GLY A 82 1.21 1.24 0.69
C GLY A 82 0.37 2.52 0.58
N LYS A 83 0.46 3.45 1.55
CA LYS A 83 -0.32 4.69 1.55
C LYS A 83 0.50 5.88 1.06
N VAL A 84 -0.15 6.77 0.30
CA VAL A 84 0.42 8.05 -0.17
C VAL A 84 -0.40 9.22 0.37
N TYR A 85 0.26 10.33 0.69
CA TYR A 85 -0.42 11.52 1.19
C TYR A 85 -0.84 12.43 0.03
N LYS A 86 -2.15 12.61 -0.18
CA LYS A 86 -2.73 13.49 -1.21
C LYS A 86 -3.97 14.20 -0.70
N GLY A 87 -4.15 15.45 -1.09
CA GLY A 87 -5.39 16.20 -0.80
C GLY A 87 -5.73 16.27 0.69
N VAL A 88 -4.72 16.31 1.57
CA VAL A 88 -4.82 16.36 3.04
C VAL A 88 -5.22 15.03 3.71
N ARG A 89 -5.05 13.88 3.03
CA ARG A 89 -5.30 12.56 3.63
C ARG A 89 -4.35 11.50 3.10
N TRP A 90 -4.17 10.43 3.88
CA TRP A 90 -3.49 9.22 3.42
C TRP A 90 -4.45 8.34 2.62
N LEU A 91 -4.01 7.93 1.44
CA LEU A 91 -4.78 7.12 0.50
C LEU A 91 -4.04 5.83 0.21
N ASP A 92 -4.77 4.72 0.23
CA ASP A 92 -4.22 3.43 -0.17
C ASP A 92 -3.98 3.43 -1.69
N VAL A 93 -2.75 3.16 -2.09
CA VAL A 93 -2.33 3.14 -3.50
C VAL A 93 -3.12 2.09 -4.29
N ARG A 94 -3.53 0.98 -3.66
CA ARG A 94 -4.30 -0.10 -4.30
C ARG A 94 -5.72 0.36 -4.61
N GLU A 95 -6.33 1.12 -3.70
CA GLU A 95 -7.67 1.68 -3.88
C GLU A 95 -7.67 2.78 -4.96
N GLU A 96 -6.64 3.64 -4.98
CA GLU A 96 -6.54 4.71 -5.99
C GLU A 96 -6.28 4.18 -7.40
N LEU A 97 -5.45 3.15 -7.57
CA LEU A 97 -5.06 2.66 -8.89
C LEU A 97 -6.12 1.79 -9.58
N LYS A 98 -7.21 1.40 -8.90
CA LYS A 98 -8.16 0.37 -9.38
C LYS A 98 -7.41 -0.83 -10.00
N CYS A 99 -6.30 -1.25 -9.39
CA CYS A 99 -5.40 -2.20 -10.03
C CYS A 99 -6.04 -3.59 -10.04
N ASP A 100 -6.19 -4.17 -11.24
CA ASP A 100 -6.55 -5.55 -11.44
C ASP A 100 -5.58 -6.48 -10.66
N ARG A 101 -6.04 -7.69 -10.30
CA ARG A 101 -5.32 -8.62 -9.41
C ARG A 101 -3.84 -8.82 -9.81
N PHE A 102 -3.55 -8.77 -11.11
CA PHE A 102 -2.22 -8.88 -11.69
C PHE A 102 -1.30 -7.68 -11.41
N THR A 103 -1.77 -6.45 -11.60
CA THR A 103 -0.97 -5.23 -11.38
C THR A 103 -0.75 -4.97 -9.89
N CYS A 104 -1.76 -5.26 -9.05
CA CYS A 104 -1.59 -5.30 -7.59
C CYS A 104 -0.54 -6.33 -7.16
N GLY A 105 -0.54 -7.54 -7.74
CA GLY A 105 0.43 -8.60 -7.42
C GLY A 105 1.88 -8.23 -7.74
N TYR A 106 2.12 -7.49 -8.83
CA TYR A 106 3.46 -6.99 -9.16
C TYR A 106 3.95 -5.95 -8.14
N VAL A 107 3.10 -4.99 -7.77
CA VAL A 107 3.41 -3.96 -6.77
C VAL A 107 3.69 -4.60 -5.40
N ASP A 108 2.90 -5.59 -5.00
CA ASP A 108 3.07 -6.31 -3.73
C ASP A 108 4.36 -7.14 -3.69
N CYS A 109 4.76 -7.71 -4.82
CA CYS A 109 6.06 -8.35 -4.93
C CYS A 109 7.18 -7.32 -4.78
N VAL A 110 7.10 -6.16 -5.43
CA VAL A 110 8.11 -5.11 -5.34
C VAL A 110 8.22 -4.56 -3.92
N ILE A 111 7.09 -4.27 -3.26
CA ILE A 111 7.03 -3.87 -1.85
C ILE A 111 7.62 -4.96 -0.95
N SER A 112 7.25 -6.22 -1.17
CA SER A 112 7.80 -7.35 -0.42
C SER A 112 9.30 -7.51 -0.65
N MET A 113 9.81 -7.25 -1.86
CA MET A 113 11.24 -7.28 -2.18
C MET A 113 12.00 -6.17 -1.45
N MET A 114 11.36 -5.02 -1.26
CA MET A 114 11.91 -3.87 -0.52
C MET A 114 11.92 -4.08 1.01
N VAL A 115 11.10 -4.99 1.54
CA VAL A 115 11.04 -5.34 2.97
C VAL A 115 11.86 -6.60 3.29
N SER A 116 11.74 -7.66 2.49
CA SER A 116 12.51 -8.90 2.64
C SER A 116 12.51 -9.75 1.36
N LYS A 117 13.72 -10.01 0.81
CA LYS A 117 13.90 -10.88 -0.37
C LYS A 117 13.36 -12.31 -0.18
N GLY A 118 13.22 -12.78 1.06
CA GLY A 118 12.66 -14.10 1.37
C GLY A 118 11.13 -14.10 1.37
N ALA A 119 10.50 -13.05 1.92
CA ALA A 119 9.06 -12.87 1.89
C ALA A 119 8.55 -12.67 0.45
N ALA A 120 9.25 -11.84 -0.33
CA ALA A 120 8.96 -11.63 -1.74
C ALA A 120 8.97 -12.93 -2.56
N ARG A 121 9.96 -13.80 -2.33
CA ARG A 121 10.07 -15.08 -3.04
C ARG A 121 8.93 -16.03 -2.72
N ARG A 122 8.42 -16.04 -1.48
CA ARG A 122 7.25 -16.85 -1.10
C ARG A 122 5.98 -16.29 -1.74
N PHE A 123 5.77 -14.99 -1.65
CA PHE A 123 4.61 -14.32 -2.25
C PHE A 123 4.54 -14.52 -3.77
N LEU A 124 5.66 -14.36 -4.49
CA LEU A 124 5.73 -14.64 -5.92
C LEU A 124 5.39 -16.09 -6.26
N ARG A 125 5.86 -17.04 -5.45
CA ARG A 125 5.54 -18.46 -5.67
C ARG A 125 4.05 -18.69 -5.54
N GLU A 126 3.43 -18.20 -4.47
CA GLU A 126 1.98 -18.35 -4.24
C GLU A 126 1.16 -17.74 -5.38
N GLN A 127 1.48 -16.51 -5.79
CA GLN A 127 0.85 -15.85 -6.95
C GLN A 127 0.97 -16.68 -8.24
N LEU A 128 2.17 -17.20 -8.54
CA LEU A 128 2.39 -18.06 -9.72
C LEU A 128 1.61 -19.38 -9.63
N TYR A 129 1.51 -19.96 -8.42
CA TYR A 129 0.73 -21.18 -8.19
C TYR A 129 -0.77 -20.95 -8.41
N ASP A 130 -1.30 -19.82 -7.93
CA ASP A 130 -2.72 -19.48 -8.07
C ASP A 130 -3.07 -19.18 -9.53
N MET A 131 -2.28 -18.36 -10.23
CA MET A 131 -2.47 -18.08 -11.65
C MET A 131 -2.42 -19.36 -12.50
N ARG A 132 -1.47 -20.26 -12.21
CA ARG A 132 -1.39 -21.55 -12.88
C ARG A 132 -2.65 -22.38 -12.63
N ASN A 133 -3.15 -22.42 -11.40
CA ASN A 133 -4.36 -23.16 -11.07
C ASN A 133 -5.61 -22.57 -11.75
N GLU A 134 -5.73 -21.25 -11.82
CA GLU A 134 -6.83 -20.58 -12.53
C GLU A 134 -6.78 -20.91 -14.03
N LEU A 135 -5.62 -20.77 -14.68
CA LEU A 135 -5.44 -21.11 -16.10
C LEU A 135 -5.72 -22.60 -16.39
N THR A 136 -5.36 -23.48 -15.46
CA THR A 136 -5.62 -24.92 -15.58
C THR A 136 -7.12 -25.20 -15.45
N LYS A 137 -7.83 -24.53 -14.54
CA LYS A 137 -9.29 -24.64 -14.41
C LYS A 137 -10.00 -24.17 -15.67
N GLU A 138 -9.60 -23.03 -16.23
CA GLU A 138 -10.17 -22.50 -17.47
C GLU A 138 -9.94 -23.44 -18.66
N HIS A 139 -8.74 -24.01 -18.79
CA HIS A 139 -8.46 -25.02 -19.81
C HIS A 139 -9.30 -26.29 -19.63
N TYR A 140 -9.47 -26.76 -18.39
CA TYR A 140 -10.32 -27.90 -18.10
C TYR A 140 -11.79 -27.63 -18.47
N LEU A 141 -12.33 -26.46 -18.10
CA LEU A 141 -13.69 -26.03 -18.44
C LEU A 141 -13.88 -25.94 -19.96
N SER A 142 -12.95 -25.30 -20.68
CA SER A 142 -12.99 -25.20 -22.14
C SER A 142 -12.93 -26.58 -22.82
N MET A 143 -12.11 -27.49 -22.30
CA MET A 143 -12.05 -28.88 -22.78
C MET A 143 -13.35 -29.63 -22.54
N TYR A 144 -13.97 -29.47 -21.36
CA TYR A 144 -15.28 -30.06 -21.06
C TYR A 144 -16.37 -29.51 -21.98
N GLU A 145 -16.43 -28.20 -22.20
CA GLU A 145 -17.38 -27.58 -23.13
C GLU A 145 -17.17 -28.05 -24.58
N TYR A 146 -15.92 -28.24 -25.00
CA TYR A 146 -15.60 -28.78 -26.31
C TYR A 146 -16.08 -30.23 -26.45
N ILE A 147 -15.79 -31.08 -25.45
CA ILE A 147 -16.22 -32.47 -25.42
C ILE A 147 -17.75 -32.54 -25.44
N ASP A 148 -18.43 -31.78 -24.60
CA ASP A 148 -19.90 -31.76 -24.49
C ASP A 148 -20.57 -31.38 -25.82
N LYS A 149 -20.05 -30.32 -26.49
CA LYS A 149 -20.47 -29.93 -27.84
C LYS A 149 -20.17 -30.99 -28.90
N ALA A 150 -19.04 -31.68 -28.80
CA ALA A 150 -18.62 -32.70 -29.75
C ALA A 150 -19.36 -34.04 -29.55
N THR A 151 -19.78 -34.35 -28.32
CA THR A 151 -20.51 -35.58 -27.98
C THR A 151 -22.03 -35.42 -28.06
N GLY A 152 -22.54 -34.19 -28.24
CA GLY A 152 -23.91 -33.95 -28.66
C GLY A 152 -24.98 -34.59 -27.77
N GLN A 153 -24.90 -34.41 -26.44
CA GLN A 153 -26.11 -34.58 -25.60
C GLN A 153 -26.99 -33.34 -25.75
N GLY A 154 -27.55 -33.18 -26.95
CA GLY A 154 -28.71 -32.34 -27.18
C GLY A 154 -29.92 -32.98 -26.51
N GLY A 155 -30.65 -32.20 -25.72
CA GLY A 155 -32.00 -32.57 -25.32
C GLY A 155 -32.84 -32.90 -26.56
N GLY A 156 -33.36 -34.13 -26.60
CA GLY A 156 -34.32 -34.61 -27.57
C GLY A 156 -35.43 -35.35 -26.82
N ASP A 157 -36.61 -34.76 -26.88
CA ASP A 157 -37.89 -35.22 -26.34
C ASP A 157 -38.46 -36.40 -27.16
N GLY A 158 -39.16 -37.33 -26.47
CA GLY A 158 -40.16 -38.25 -27.01
C GLY A 158 -39.71 -39.51 -27.78
N THR A 159 -39.87 -40.70 -27.17
CA THR A 159 -40.93 -41.69 -27.49
C THR A 159 -40.92 -42.82 -26.46
N GLU A 160 -42.08 -43.10 -25.88
CA GLU A 160 -42.40 -44.34 -25.13
C GLU A 160 -42.03 -45.58 -25.95
N ASP A 161 -41.55 -46.65 -25.31
CA ASP A 161 -41.92 -48.03 -25.65
C ASP A 161 -41.45 -49.01 -24.55
N ASP A 162 -42.47 -49.63 -23.93
CA ASP A 162 -42.56 -50.92 -23.25
C ASP A 162 -41.29 -51.67 -22.79
N TYR A 163 -41.24 -51.92 -21.47
CA TYR A 163 -40.78 -53.22 -20.95
C TYR A 163 -41.82 -53.80 -19.98
N SER A 164 -42.77 -54.54 -20.55
CA SER A 164 -43.35 -55.72 -19.91
C SER A 164 -42.54 -56.96 -20.31
N SER A 165 -41.83 -57.56 -19.35
CA SER A 165 -41.69 -59.01 -19.12
C SER A 165 -40.73 -59.28 -17.97
#